data_AF-A0A952L012-F1
#
_entry.id   AF-A0A952L012-F1
#
_cell.length_a   1.000
_cell.length_b   1.000
_cell.length_c   1.000
_cell.angle_alpha   90.00
_cell.angle_beta   90.00
_cell.angle_gamma   90.00
#
_symmetry.space_group_name_H-M   'P 1'
#
loop_
_entity.id
_entity.type
_entity.pdbx_description
1 polymer ?
#
loop_
_entity_poly.entity_id
_entity_poly.type
_entity_poly.pdbx_seq_one_letter_code
_entity_poly.pdbx_strand_id
1 'polypeptide(L)'
;NGGEESEGFLFTGDEGTMEIAGNTVTVTRVPHEKEPGFTVSTFSEAMQKETFAEYRKKYPVTHPEGAPPQTIQKYSAEKGYADNYDHFRNFFNSVRTRKQPVEDATFGFRAAGAALLANRSAEKGSIIHWDPVKMTLG
;
A
#
# COMPACT_ATOMS: atom_id res chain seq x y z
N ASN A 1 -19.15 -19.12 -17.40
CA ASN A 1 -19.28 -17.71 -16.99
C ASN A 1 -18.15 -17.43 -16.02
N GLY A 2 -17.02 -16.89 -16.51
CA GLY A 2 -15.93 -16.46 -15.63
C GLY A 2 -16.46 -15.31 -14.78
N GLY A 3 -16.37 -15.45 -13.46
CA GLY A 3 -16.83 -14.42 -12.53
C GLY A 3 -16.05 -13.13 -12.73
N GLU A 4 -16.62 -12.01 -12.27
CA GLU A 4 -15.83 -10.79 -12.05
C GLU A 4 -14.57 -11.19 -11.30
N GLU A 5 -13.42 -11.04 -11.95
CA GLU A 5 -12.16 -11.09 -11.23
C GLU A 5 -12.21 -9.91 -10.26
N SER A 6 -12.34 -10.22 -8.96
CA SER A 6 -12.06 -9.25 -7.91
C SER A 6 -10.56 -8.99 -7.93
N GLU A 7 -10.09 -8.26 -8.95
CA GLU A 7 -8.71 -7.81 -9.03
C GLU A 7 -8.55 -6.66 -8.05
N GLY A 8 -7.75 -6.91 -7.01
CA GLY A 8 -7.34 -5.85 -6.13
C GLY A 8 -6.21 -6.21 -5.18
N PHE A 9 -5.38 -5.21 -4.92
CA PHE A 9 -4.32 -5.28 -3.92
C PHE A 9 -4.55 -4.19 -2.89
N LEU A 10 -4.53 -4.56 -1.60
CA LEU A 10 -4.50 -3.62 -0.49
C LEU A 10 -3.14 -3.74 0.20
N PHE A 11 -2.39 -2.65 0.18
CA PHE A 11 -1.17 -2.48 0.93
C PHE A 11 -1.46 -1.63 2.15
N THR A 12 -1.10 -2.13 3.32
CA THR A 12 -1.23 -1.41 4.59
C THR A 12 0.16 -1.13 5.14
N GLY A 13 0.46 0.16 5.33
CA GLY A 13 1.64 0.65 6.02
C GLY A 13 1.27 1.37 7.31
N ASP A 14 2.29 1.86 7.99
CA ASP A 14 2.18 2.71 9.18
C ASP A 14 1.68 4.13 8.85
N GLU A 15 1.92 4.61 7.63
CA GLU A 15 1.45 5.91 7.13
C GLU A 15 0.07 5.86 6.42
N GLY A 16 -0.57 4.69 6.36
CA GLY A 16 -1.89 4.51 5.75
C GLY A 16 -1.97 3.33 4.79
N THR A 17 -2.81 3.43 3.76
CA THR A 17 -3.10 2.34 2.83
C THR A 17 -2.98 2.77 1.37
N MET A 18 -2.64 1.80 0.51
CA MET A 18 -2.75 1.92 -0.94
C MET A 18 -3.62 0.78 -1.45
N GLU A 19 -4.68 1.13 -2.17
CA GLU A 19 -5.59 0.18 -2.81
C GLU A 19 -5.44 0.31 -4.33
N ILE A 20 -5.18 -0.80 -5.00
CA ILE A 20 -5.28 -0.94 -6.45
C ILE A 20 -6.52 -1.80 -6.68
N ALA A 21 -7.56 -1.25 -7.30
CA ALA A 21 -8.81 -1.97 -7.55
C ALA A 21 -9.49 -1.43 -8.82
N GLY A 22 -9.83 -2.36 -9.73
CA GLY A 22 -10.32 -2.04 -11.06
C GLY A 22 -9.44 -0.99 -11.76
N ASN A 23 -10.06 0.09 -12.25
CA ASN A 23 -9.37 1.15 -12.97
C ASN A 23 -8.74 2.23 -12.07
N THR A 24 -8.53 1.95 -10.77
CA THR A 24 -8.16 2.99 -9.81
C THR A 24 -7.04 2.58 -8.86
N VAL A 25 -6.19 3.56 -8.54
CA VAL A 25 -5.22 3.49 -7.44
C VAL A 25 -5.60 4.56 -6.43
N THR A 26 -5.92 4.15 -5.21
CA THR A 26 -6.28 5.05 -4.11
C THR A 26 -5.22 4.98 -3.02
N VAL A 27 -4.59 6.11 -2.71
CA VAL A 27 -3.67 6.25 -1.58
C VAL A 27 -4.39 7.00 -0.47
N THR A 28 -4.63 6.31 0.63
CA THR A 28 -5.18 6.90 1.86
C THR A 28 -4.05 7.08 2.86
N ARG A 29 -3.75 8.32 3.22
CA ARG A 29 -2.72 8.68 4.20
C ARG A 29 -3.37 8.92 5.55
N VAL A 30 -2.81 8.28 6.57
CA VAL A 30 -3.14 8.52 7.98
C VAL A 30 -1.90 9.17 8.60
N PRO A 31 -1.89 10.51 8.79
CA PRO A 31 -0.76 11.18 9.38
C PRO A 31 -0.47 10.61 10.78
N HIS A 32 0.81 10.43 11.09
CA HIS A 32 1.19 10.06 12.44
C HIS A 32 0.76 11.12 13.44
N GLU A 33 0.34 10.67 14.62
CA GLU A 33 0.16 11.52 15.79
C GLU A 33 1.48 12.24 16.08
N LYS A 34 1.41 13.57 16.19
CA LYS A 34 2.60 14.41 16.46
C LYS A 34 3.06 14.33 17.91
N GLU A 35 2.18 13.85 18.79
CA GLU A 35 2.40 13.76 20.21
C GLU A 35 1.68 12.54 20.79
N PRO A 36 2.21 11.90 21.86
CA PRO A 36 1.54 10.78 22.48
C PRO A 36 0.23 11.22 23.14
N GLY A 37 -0.85 10.45 22.99
CA GLY A 37 -2.07 10.68 23.77
C GLY A 37 -1.80 10.69 25.28
N PHE A 38 -2.61 11.45 26.03
CA PHE A 38 -2.54 11.51 27.50
C PHE A 38 -3.91 11.20 28.11
N THR A 39 -3.91 10.55 29.27
CA THR A 39 -5.14 10.23 30.02
C THR A 39 -4.98 10.74 31.44
N VAL A 40 -5.41 11.99 31.66
CA VAL A 40 -5.30 12.65 32.98
C VAL A 40 -6.65 12.85 33.66
N SER A 41 -7.76 12.55 32.97
CA SER A 41 -9.13 12.81 33.44
C SER A 41 -9.49 12.11 34.76
N THR A 42 -8.75 11.07 35.14
CA THR A 42 -8.93 10.32 36.39
C THR A 42 -8.20 10.95 37.60
N PHE A 43 -7.33 11.94 37.38
CA PHE A 43 -6.62 12.62 38.45
C PHE A 43 -7.40 13.82 38.98
N SER A 44 -6.99 14.34 40.15
CA SER A 44 -7.53 15.59 40.68
C SER A 44 -7.27 16.75 39.72
N GLU A 45 -8.11 17.78 39.74
CA GLU A 45 -7.96 18.95 38.85
C GLU A 45 -6.58 19.62 38.98
N ALA A 46 -6.01 19.63 40.19
CA ALA A 46 -4.67 20.18 40.43
C ALA A 46 -3.59 19.38 39.68
N MET A 47 -3.63 18.04 39.79
CA MET A 47 -2.69 17.16 39.10
C MET A 47 -2.89 17.17 37.59
N GLN A 48 -4.12 17.31 37.11
CA GLN A 48 -4.42 17.48 35.68
C GLN A 48 -3.70 18.71 35.13
N LYS A 49 -3.83 19.86 35.80
CA LYS A 49 -3.18 21.11 35.39
C LYS A 49 -1.66 21.00 35.34
N GLU A 50 -1.06 20.41 36.37
CA GLU A 50 0.39 20.21 36.44
C GLU A 50 0.89 19.28 35.32
N THR A 51 0.23 18.13 35.15
CA THR A 51 0.59 17.15 34.12
C THR A 51 0.46 17.75 32.71
N PHE A 52 -0.62 18.51 32.46
CA PHE A 52 -0.81 19.20 31.18
C PHE A 52 0.26 20.26 30.94
N ALA A 53 0.65 21.02 31.97
CA ALA A 53 1.68 22.05 31.84
C ALA A 53 3.03 21.44 31.46
N GLU A 54 3.45 20.36 32.13
CA GLU A 54 4.68 19.63 31.77
C GLU A 54 4.59 18.98 30.39
N TYR A 55 3.45 18.36 30.07
CA TYR A 55 3.20 17.79 28.75
C TYR A 55 3.33 18.84 27.64
N ARG A 56 2.77 20.04 27.82
CA ARG A 56 2.82 21.13 26.83
C ARG A 56 4.19 21.80 26.73
N LYS A 57 5.03 21.71 27.77
CA LYS A 57 6.46 22.06 27.66
C LYS A 57 7.20 21.10 26.73
N LYS A 58 6.87 19.79 26.80
CA LYS A 58 7.49 18.76 25.96
C LYS A 58 6.92 18.71 24.54
N TYR A 59 5.61 18.95 24.40
CA TYR A 59 4.87 18.97 23.13
C TYR A 59 4.11 20.31 23.00
N PRO A 60 4.81 21.39 22.59
CA PRO A 60 4.18 22.69 22.37
C PRO A 60 3.08 22.61 21.30
N VAL A 61 1.99 23.36 21.49
CA VAL A 61 0.89 23.40 20.52
C VAL A 61 1.37 24.05 19.23
N THR A 62 1.44 23.26 18.16
CA THR A 62 1.68 23.78 16.81
C THR A 62 0.35 24.08 16.13
N HIS A 63 0.23 25.26 15.54
CA HIS A 63 -0.92 25.59 14.70
C HIS A 63 -0.60 25.17 13.26
N PRO A 64 -1.43 24.33 12.62
CA PRO A 64 -1.19 23.97 11.24
C PRO A 64 -1.26 25.22 10.35
N GLU A 65 -0.21 25.45 9.57
CA GLU A 65 -0.19 26.49 8.55
C GLU A 65 -0.49 25.84 7.18
N GLY A 66 -1.39 26.46 6.43
CA GLY A 66 -1.77 25.99 5.09
C GLY A 66 -3.02 25.11 5.04
N ALA A 67 -3.29 24.58 3.85
CA ALA A 67 -4.44 23.70 3.62
C ALA A 67 -4.25 22.36 4.37
N PRO A 68 -5.34 21.74 4.86
CA PRO A 68 -5.25 20.40 5.44
C PRO A 68 -4.66 19.43 4.40
N PRO A 69 -3.79 18.50 4.81
CA PRO A 69 -3.19 17.55 3.90
C PRO A 69 -4.29 16.72 3.22
N GLN A 70 -4.13 16.44 1.92
CA GLN A 70 -5.01 15.51 1.23
C GLN A 70 -4.76 14.10 1.77
N THR A 71 -5.70 13.63 2.60
CA THR A 71 -5.67 12.29 3.19
C THR A 71 -6.04 11.21 2.19
N ILE A 72 -6.69 11.54 1.07
CA ILE A 72 -7.05 10.57 0.03
C ILE A 72 -6.64 11.13 -1.33
N GLN A 73 -5.87 10.35 -2.08
CA GLN A 73 -5.47 10.64 -3.46
C GLN A 73 -5.93 9.48 -4.33
N LYS A 74 -6.72 9.77 -5.36
CA LYS A 74 -7.26 8.77 -6.28
C LYS A 74 -6.79 9.04 -7.70
N TYR A 75 -6.13 8.05 -8.28
CA TYR A 75 -5.74 8.02 -9.68
C TYR A 75 -6.69 7.07 -10.39
N SER A 76 -7.31 7.52 -11.48
CA SER A 76 -8.24 6.70 -12.26
C SER A 76 -7.75 6.64 -13.70
N ALA A 77 -7.86 5.48 -14.32
CA ALA A 77 -7.68 5.36 -15.76
C ALA A 77 -8.70 6.23 -16.50
N GLU A 78 -8.40 6.56 -17.75
CA GLU A 78 -9.31 7.36 -18.58
C GLU A 78 -10.68 6.69 -18.73
N LYS A 79 -11.71 7.51 -18.91
CA LYS A 79 -13.07 7.01 -19.08
C LYS A 79 -13.15 6.10 -20.30
N GLY A 80 -13.64 4.88 -20.11
CA GLY A 80 -13.77 3.89 -21.17
C GLY A 80 -12.52 3.02 -21.36
N TYR A 81 -11.48 3.19 -20.52
CA TYR A 81 -10.39 2.23 -20.45
C TYR A 81 -10.91 0.82 -20.11
N ALA A 82 -10.46 -0.16 -20.89
CA ALA A 82 -10.81 -1.56 -20.77
C ALA A 82 -9.51 -2.37 -20.82
N ASP A 83 -9.07 -2.81 -19.65
CA ASP A 83 -7.88 -3.64 -19.47
C ASP A 83 -7.91 -4.90 -20.33
N ASN A 84 -9.00 -5.65 -20.31
CA ASN A 84 -9.17 -6.89 -21.07
C ASN A 84 -8.88 -6.69 -22.56
N TYR A 85 -9.38 -5.60 -23.15
CA TYR A 85 -9.17 -5.27 -24.55
C TYR A 85 -7.69 -5.01 -24.83
N ASP A 86 -7.03 -4.18 -24.03
CA ASP A 86 -5.61 -3.85 -24.22
C ASP A 86 -4.69 -5.04 -23.93
N HIS A 87 -5.01 -5.87 -22.94
CA HIS A 87 -4.30 -7.11 -22.65
C HIS A 87 -4.32 -8.06 -23.85
N PHE A 88 -5.51 -8.35 -24.41
CA PHE A 88 -5.61 -9.21 -25.60
C PHE A 88 -4.98 -8.57 -26.84
N ARG A 89 -5.17 -7.26 -27.03
CA ARG A 89 -4.52 -6.54 -28.13
C ARG A 89 -3.00 -6.66 -28.06
N ASN A 90 -2.40 -6.49 -26.88
CA ASN A 90 -0.96 -6.63 -26.67
C ASN A 90 -0.49 -8.07 -26.94
N PHE A 91 -1.23 -9.07 -26.46
CA PHE A 91 -0.95 -10.47 -26.73
C PHE A 91 -0.94 -10.78 -28.24
N PHE A 92 -2.01 -10.48 -28.96
CA PHE A 92 -2.10 -10.76 -30.40
C PHE A 92 -1.08 -9.95 -31.21
N ASN A 93 -0.78 -8.72 -30.81
CA ASN A 93 0.26 -7.92 -31.46
C ASN A 93 1.64 -8.56 -31.28
N SER A 94 1.95 -9.07 -30.09
CA SER A 94 3.20 -9.78 -29.81
C SER A 94 3.32 -11.05 -30.67
N VAL A 95 2.24 -11.83 -30.78
CA VAL A 95 2.18 -13.02 -31.65
C VAL A 95 2.44 -12.66 -33.11
N ARG A 96 1.76 -11.63 -33.63
CA ARG A 96 1.84 -11.23 -35.04
C ARG A 96 3.21 -10.64 -35.40
N THR A 97 3.78 -9.84 -34.52
CA THR A 97 5.03 -9.11 -34.78
C THR A 97 6.27 -9.85 -34.32
N ARG A 98 6.11 -10.93 -33.55
CA ARG A 98 7.20 -11.65 -32.87
C ARG A 98 8.02 -10.77 -31.92
N LYS A 99 7.48 -9.62 -31.51
CA LYS A 99 8.05 -8.80 -30.44
C LYS A 99 7.69 -9.40 -29.10
N GLN A 100 8.59 -9.25 -28.12
CA GLN A 100 8.33 -9.70 -26.76
C GLN A 100 7.16 -8.91 -26.15
N PRO A 101 6.27 -9.58 -25.40
CA PRO A 101 5.25 -8.89 -24.62
C PRO A 101 5.90 -8.06 -23.50
N VAL A 102 5.15 -7.11 -22.96
CA VAL A 102 5.58 -6.30 -21.81
C VAL A 102 5.79 -7.19 -20.58
N GLU A 103 4.89 -8.15 -20.37
CA GLU A 103 4.96 -9.16 -19.31
C GLU A 103 5.42 -10.49 -19.91
N ASP A 104 6.72 -10.74 -19.85
CA ASP A 104 7.33 -11.97 -20.38
C ASP A 104 7.37 -13.10 -19.33
N ALA A 105 7.97 -14.24 -19.70
CA ALA A 105 8.08 -15.39 -18.82
C ALA A 105 8.87 -15.07 -17.52
N THR A 106 9.84 -14.15 -17.59
CA THR A 106 10.62 -13.73 -16.42
C THR A 106 9.74 -12.93 -15.46
N PHE A 107 8.92 -12.02 -15.98
CA PHE A 107 7.94 -11.29 -15.19
C PHE A 107 6.98 -12.25 -14.47
N GLY A 108 6.37 -13.18 -15.21
CA GLY A 108 5.45 -14.18 -14.65
C GLY A 108 6.08 -15.07 -13.59
N PHE A 109 7.32 -15.52 -13.81
CA PHE A 109 8.04 -16.35 -12.84
C PHE A 109 8.32 -15.59 -11.54
N ARG A 110 8.69 -14.31 -11.61
CA ARG A 110 8.91 -13.48 -10.41
C ARG A 110 7.62 -13.27 -9.62
N ALA A 111 6.50 -13.02 -10.31
CA ALA A 111 5.20 -12.86 -9.67
C ALA A 111 4.77 -14.15 -8.94
N ALA A 112 4.84 -15.30 -9.63
CA ALA A 112 4.51 -16.59 -9.05
C ALA A 112 5.45 -16.98 -7.89
N GLY A 113 6.75 -16.71 -8.04
CA GLY A 113 7.76 -16.95 -7.02
C GLY A 113 7.47 -16.18 -5.74
N ALA A 114 7.17 -14.88 -5.83
CA ALA A 114 6.84 -14.07 -4.65
C ALA A 114 5.64 -14.62 -3.87
N ALA A 115 4.56 -15.01 -4.57
CA ALA A 115 3.38 -15.60 -3.95
C ALA A 115 3.70 -16.92 -3.22
N LEU A 116 4.47 -17.80 -3.85
CA LEU A 116 4.88 -19.08 -3.25
C LEU A 116 5.78 -18.88 -2.01
N LEU A 117 6.70 -17.92 -2.08
CA LEU A 117 7.61 -17.61 -0.98
C LEU A 117 6.88 -17.02 0.23
N ALA A 118 5.86 -16.19 0.00
CA ALA A 118 5.00 -15.67 1.06
C ALA A 118 4.29 -16.81 1.81
N ASN A 119 3.68 -17.75 1.08
CA ASN A 119 3.04 -18.93 1.66
C ASN A 119 4.03 -19.76 2.49
N ARG A 120 5.23 -19.99 1.95
CA ARG A 120 6.28 -20.78 2.62
C ARG A 120 6.85 -20.08 3.85
N SER A 121 6.96 -18.75 3.83
CA SER A 121 7.41 -17.95 4.97
C SER A 121 6.41 -18.04 6.12
N ALA A 122 5.11 -17.91 5.81
CA ALA A 122 4.04 -18.07 6.78
C ALA A 122 4.02 -19.47 7.41
N GLU A 123 4.18 -20.52 6.61
CA GLU A 123 4.24 -21.92 7.09
C GLU A 123 5.42 -22.14 8.05
N LYS A 124 6.59 -21.57 7.75
CA LYS A 124 7.82 -21.78 8.53
C LYS A 124 7.97 -20.82 9.72
N GLY A 125 7.20 -19.73 9.76
CA GLY A 125 7.40 -18.66 10.74
C GLY A 125 8.75 -17.95 10.61
N SER A 126 9.36 -17.96 9.42
CA SER A 126 10.69 -17.38 9.18
C SER A 126 10.76 -16.66 7.84
N ILE A 127 11.61 -15.64 7.75
CA ILE A 127 11.87 -14.94 6.49
C ILE A 127 12.51 -15.90 5.49
N ILE A 128 12.04 -15.89 4.24
CA ILE A 128 12.66 -16.62 3.13
C ILE A 128 13.43 -15.61 2.28
N HIS A 129 14.76 -15.73 2.27
CA HIS A 129 15.61 -14.90 1.42
C HIS A 129 15.59 -15.43 -0.02
N TRP A 130 15.41 -14.52 -0.97
CA TRP A 130 15.33 -14.84 -2.40
C TRP A 130 16.03 -13.74 -3.20
N ASP A 131 16.84 -14.15 -4.17
CA ASP A 131 17.41 -13.24 -5.17
C ASP A 131 16.43 -13.15 -6.36
N PRO A 132 15.74 -12.01 -6.57
CA PRO A 132 14.76 -11.87 -7.64
C PRO A 132 15.39 -11.75 -9.03
N VAL A 133 16.68 -11.45 -9.12
CA VAL A 133 17.42 -11.35 -10.38
C VAL A 133 17.84 -12.74 -10.82
N LYS A 134 18.49 -13.50 -9.93
CA LYS A 134 18.92 -14.88 -10.21
C LYS A 134 17.81 -15.90 -10.11
N MET A 135 16.70 -15.54 -9.47
CA MET A 135 15.55 -16.40 -9.22
C MET A 135 15.92 -17.65 -8.41
N THR A 136 16.68 -17.45 -7.33
CA THR A 136 17.17 -18.51 -6.45
C THR A 136 16.95 -18.17 -4.98
N LEU A 137 16.74 -19.20 -4.16
CA LEU A 137 16.73 -19.06 -2.69
C LEU A 137 18.13 -18.75 -2.17
N GLY A 138 18.19 -17.92 -1.14
CA GLY A 138 19.40 -17.64 -0.35
C GLY A 138 19.55 -18.58 0.84
#